data_AF-A0A1Q1M8D4-F1
#
_entry.id   AF-A0A1Q1M8D4-F1
#
_cell.length_a   1.000
_cell.length_b   1.000
_cell.length_c   1.000
_cell.angle_alpha   90.00
_cell.angle_beta   90.00
_cell.angle_gamma   90.00
#
_symmetry.space_group_name_H-M   'P 1'
#
loop_
_entity.id
_entity.type
_entity.pdbx_description
1 polymer ?
#
loop_
_entity_poly.entity_id
_entity_poly.type
_entity_poly.pdbx_seq_one_letter_code
_entity_poly.pdbx_strand_id
1 'polypeptide(L)'
;CSSVNRTPGTYLFVEHFPSQSSWFVIAERGSKHWNPKFRRERGKKIIKIELPDFDELRRDENMTVEEMRSKLKEKGIVPRRSWDERPMCFHCTRTVFDPYVPSEGDGKMSLTSTPGIKQRTEDWGKKGKSYLTLRKIRDYEYDFDVPLFADKCQEIYIAAHKAVETMDEDKLHELVTEKCYPEIVDNVKLKTICWDFIESLEIPRVVHMRHDTLLTKENIFVQATVRFHTRQKLAV
;
A
#
# COMPACT_ATOMS: atom_id res chain seq x y z
N CYS A 1 -16.01 -59.47 -22.41
CA CYS A 1 -15.28 -58.18 -22.37
C CYS A 1 -14.91 -57.83 -20.93
N SER A 2 -13.60 -57.66 -20.68
CA SER A 2 -12.95 -56.71 -19.76
C SER A 2 -13.54 -56.36 -18.38
N SER A 3 -12.81 -56.77 -17.34
CA SER A 3 -12.24 -55.97 -16.22
C SER A 3 -13.11 -55.14 -15.24
N VAL A 4 -12.73 -55.26 -13.94
CA VAL A 4 -12.72 -54.26 -12.83
C VAL A 4 -13.80 -54.37 -11.71
N ASN A 5 -13.26 -54.61 -10.50
CA ASN A 5 -13.61 -54.23 -9.10
C ASN A 5 -15.04 -54.34 -8.55
N ARG A 6 -15.13 -54.97 -7.36
CA ARG A 6 -15.71 -54.45 -6.08
C ARG A 6 -15.69 -55.55 -5.02
N THR A 7 -15.17 -55.29 -3.82
CA THR A 7 -15.45 -56.12 -2.63
C THR A 7 -16.36 -55.35 -1.67
N PRO A 8 -17.62 -55.79 -1.50
CA PRO A 8 -18.50 -55.41 -0.40
C PRO A 8 -18.52 -56.52 0.65
N GLY A 9 -19.01 -56.24 1.86
CA GLY A 9 -19.39 -57.34 2.75
C GLY A 9 -19.65 -56.98 4.20
N THR A 10 -20.67 -56.17 4.44
CA THR A 10 -21.36 -56.11 5.74
C THR A 10 -22.80 -56.58 5.54
N TYR A 11 -23.20 -57.61 6.27
CA TYR A 11 -24.59 -58.03 6.56
C TYR A 11 -24.55 -58.59 8.00
N LEU A 12 -25.19 -57.99 9.01
CA LEU A 12 -26.62 -57.83 9.37
C LEU A 12 -27.21 -59.02 10.17
N PHE A 13 -28.05 -58.63 11.16
CA PHE A 13 -28.92 -59.39 12.10
C PHE A 13 -28.23 -60.02 13.33
N VAL A 14 -28.43 -59.53 14.58
CA VAL A 14 -29.63 -59.33 15.45
C VAL A 14 -30.25 -60.65 15.90
N GLU A 15 -30.15 -60.96 17.20
CA GLU A 15 -31.20 -61.57 18.04
C GLU A 15 -31.04 -61.08 19.50
N HIS A 16 -32.16 -60.93 20.19
CA HIS A 16 -32.39 -60.10 21.38
C HIS A 16 -32.20 -60.80 22.75
N PHE A 17 -31.97 -59.94 23.76
CA PHE A 17 -31.74 -60.05 25.22
C PHE A 17 -32.73 -60.87 26.09
N PRO A 18 -32.35 -61.23 27.35
CA PRO A 18 -32.80 -60.45 28.53
C PRO A 18 -31.66 -60.23 29.57
N SER A 19 -31.43 -59.01 30.06
CA SER A 19 -32.07 -58.28 31.18
C SER A 19 -31.33 -58.42 32.52
N GLN A 20 -31.09 -57.26 33.15
CA GLN A 20 -30.77 -57.03 34.57
C GLN A 20 -29.45 -57.62 35.12
N SER A 21 -28.44 -56.76 35.23
CA SER A 21 -28.02 -56.14 36.51
C SER A 21 -26.62 -55.54 36.35
N SER A 22 -26.47 -54.30 36.81
CA SER A 22 -25.21 -53.61 37.14
C SER A 22 -23.93 -54.11 36.46
N TRP A 23 -23.63 -53.61 35.26
CA TRP A 23 -22.27 -53.69 34.72
C TRP A 23 -21.52 -52.45 35.18
N PHE A 24 -20.79 -52.58 36.29
CA PHE A 24 -19.60 -51.78 36.46
C PHE A 24 -18.73 -52.04 35.24
N VAL A 25 -18.68 -51.09 34.30
CA VAL A 25 -17.66 -51.11 33.26
C VAL A 25 -16.36 -50.71 33.96
N ILE A 26 -15.71 -51.71 34.56
CA ILE A 26 -14.29 -51.65 34.81
C ILE A 26 -13.67 -51.55 33.42
N ALA A 27 -13.28 -50.33 33.04
CA ALA A 27 -12.42 -50.15 31.88
C ALA A 27 -11.12 -50.89 32.19
N GLU A 28 -11.04 -52.17 31.83
CA GLU A 28 -9.80 -52.91 31.82
C GLU A 28 -8.82 -52.07 31.00
N ARG A 29 -7.81 -51.52 31.68
CA ARG A 29 -6.69 -50.87 31.04
C ARG A 29 -5.96 -51.94 30.25
N GLY A 30 -6.42 -52.20 29.03
CA GLY A 30 -5.83 -53.14 28.10
C GLY A 30 -4.33 -52.88 28.04
N SER A 31 -3.56 -53.88 28.46
CA SER A 31 -2.11 -53.91 28.36
C SER A 31 -1.70 -53.45 26.97
N LYS A 32 -0.93 -52.34 26.90
CA LYS A 32 -0.35 -51.88 25.63
C LYS A 32 0.37 -53.07 25.00
N HIS A 33 0.01 -53.44 23.78
CA HIS A 33 0.61 -54.58 23.09
C HIS A 33 2.15 -54.46 23.13
N TRP A 34 2.82 -55.39 23.81
CA TRP A 34 4.27 -55.37 24.09
C TRP A 34 5.14 -55.50 22.83
N ASN A 35 4.60 -56.04 21.73
CA ASN A 35 5.35 -56.44 20.55
C ASN A 35 6.37 -55.36 20.11
N PRO A 36 7.68 -55.68 20.09
CA PRO A 36 8.75 -54.73 19.75
C PRO A 36 8.60 -54.09 18.39
N LYS A 37 7.96 -54.79 17.42
CA LYS A 37 7.74 -54.30 16.05
C LYS A 37 7.02 -52.95 16.03
N PHE A 38 6.06 -52.74 16.93
CA PHE A 38 5.24 -51.53 16.98
C PHE A 38 5.75 -50.50 18.00
N ARG A 39 6.95 -50.67 18.56
CA ARG A 39 7.55 -49.71 19.52
C ARG A 39 7.67 -48.30 18.92
N ARG A 40 8.05 -48.20 17.64
CA ARG A 40 8.19 -46.92 16.92
C ARG A 40 6.84 -46.22 16.75
N GLU A 41 5.80 -46.96 16.40
CA GLU A 41 4.44 -46.42 16.20
C GLU A 41 3.79 -46.03 17.53
N ARG A 42 4.02 -46.80 18.60
CA ARG A 42 3.60 -46.44 19.97
C ARG A 42 4.25 -45.13 20.44
N GLY A 43 5.51 -44.88 20.05
CA GLY A 43 6.19 -43.60 20.31
C GLY A 43 5.62 -42.44 19.48
N LYS A 44 5.17 -42.71 18.25
CA LYS A 44 4.55 -41.72 17.35
C LYS A 44 3.10 -41.37 17.69
N LYS A 45 2.45 -42.06 18.63
CA LYS A 45 1.08 -41.75 19.09
C LYS A 45 0.98 -40.34 19.69
N ILE A 46 2.05 -39.87 20.33
CA ILE A 46 2.11 -38.54 20.94
C ILE A 46 2.84 -37.63 19.96
N ILE A 47 2.09 -37.08 19.02
CA ILE A 47 2.59 -36.05 18.11
C ILE A 47 2.40 -34.72 18.83
N LYS A 48 3.51 -34.05 19.15
CA LYS A 48 3.45 -32.66 19.60
C LYS A 48 3.23 -31.80 18.36
N ILE A 49 2.00 -31.36 18.16
CA ILE A 49 1.65 -30.43 17.09
C ILE A 49 1.83 -29.03 17.69
N GLU A 50 2.74 -28.24 17.13
CA GLU A 50 2.85 -26.83 17.48
C GLU A 50 1.63 -26.13 16.87
N LEU A 51 0.79 -25.57 17.74
CA LEU A 51 -0.36 -24.78 17.31
C LEU A 51 0.15 -23.43 16.78
N PRO A 52 -0.41 -22.92 15.67
CA PRO A 52 -0.09 -21.56 15.22
C PRO A 52 -0.42 -20.55 16.32
N ASP A 53 0.53 -19.66 16.63
CA ASP A 53 0.29 -18.57 17.57
C ASP A 53 -0.35 -17.39 16.84
N PHE A 54 -1.64 -17.18 17.08
CA PHE A 54 -2.44 -16.14 16.44
C PHE A 54 -2.11 -14.72 16.94
N ASP A 55 -1.39 -14.58 18.06
CA ASP A 55 -0.97 -13.28 18.61
C ASP A 55 0.44 -12.87 18.17
N GLU A 56 1.13 -13.66 17.33
CA GLU A 56 2.48 -13.34 16.84
C GLU A 56 2.56 -11.94 16.22
N LEU A 57 1.56 -11.54 15.43
CA LEU A 57 1.54 -10.26 14.73
C LEU A 57 1.57 -9.06 15.69
N ARG A 58 0.80 -9.09 16.79
CA ARG A 58 0.79 -8.02 17.79
C ARG A 58 2.08 -7.95 18.59
N ARG A 59 2.70 -9.10 18.86
CA ARG A 59 3.97 -9.13 19.60
C ARG A 59 5.08 -8.57 18.72
N ASP A 60 5.12 -8.95 17.44
CA ASP A 60 6.12 -8.50 16.46
C ASP A 60 6.19 -6.98 16.30
N GLU A 61 5.08 -6.26 16.48
CA GLU A 61 5.03 -4.79 16.44
C GLU A 61 5.82 -4.12 17.57
N ASN A 62 5.92 -4.75 18.74
CA ASN A 62 6.58 -4.19 19.93
C ASN A 62 7.94 -4.83 20.24
N MET A 63 8.46 -5.71 19.36
CA MET A 63 9.72 -6.40 19.59
C MET A 63 10.92 -5.47 19.44
N THR A 64 11.90 -5.64 20.31
CA THR A 64 13.22 -5.03 20.13
C THR A 64 13.96 -5.69 18.96
N VAL A 65 14.94 -4.98 18.38
CA VAL A 65 15.73 -5.48 17.24
C VAL A 65 16.46 -6.79 17.58
N GLU A 66 16.86 -6.98 18.84
CA GLU A 66 17.55 -8.19 19.31
C GLU A 66 16.61 -9.40 19.41
N GLU A 67 15.40 -9.18 19.90
CA GLU A 67 14.36 -10.21 19.96
C GLU A 67 13.91 -10.60 18.55
N MET A 68 13.77 -9.62 17.64
CA MET A 68 13.50 -9.87 16.22
C MET A 68 14.61 -10.72 15.58
N ARG A 69 15.89 -10.41 15.86
CA ARG A 69 17.02 -11.21 15.37
C ARG A 69 17.02 -12.63 15.94
N SER A 70 16.65 -12.80 17.21
CA SER A 70 16.55 -14.11 17.86
C SER A 70 15.43 -14.94 17.25
N LYS A 71 14.26 -14.33 17.04
CA LYS A 71 13.11 -14.93 16.33
C LYS A 71 13.46 -15.34 14.90
N LEU A 72 14.17 -14.50 14.15
CA LEU A 72 14.63 -14.83 12.79
C LEU A 72 15.61 -16.01 12.78
N LYS A 73 16.52 -16.08 13.77
CA LYS A 73 17.44 -17.22 13.94
C LYS A 73 16.70 -18.50 14.31
N GLU A 74 15.72 -18.44 15.20
CA GLU A 74 14.86 -19.58 15.57
C GLU A 74 14.08 -20.10 14.37
N LYS A 75 13.53 -19.19 13.56
CA LYS A 75 12.87 -19.50 12.28
C LYS A 75 13.86 -19.99 11.19
N GLY A 76 15.17 -19.98 11.46
CA GLY A 76 16.21 -20.36 10.50
C GLY A 76 16.32 -19.41 9.29
N ILE A 77 15.76 -18.21 9.38
CA ILE A 77 15.76 -17.21 8.30
C ILE A 77 17.04 -16.38 8.43
N VAL A 78 18.00 -16.67 7.56
CA VAL A 78 19.23 -15.89 7.43
C VAL A 78 18.98 -14.70 6.50
N PRO A 79 19.49 -13.48 6.80
CA PRO A 79 19.41 -12.37 5.87
C PRO A 79 20.06 -12.76 4.54
N ARG A 80 19.35 -12.53 3.43
CA ARG A 80 19.91 -12.79 2.10
C ARG A 80 21.09 -11.85 1.88
N ARG A 81 22.15 -12.35 1.24
CA ARG A 81 23.24 -11.50 0.74
C ARG A 81 22.67 -10.54 -0.30
N SER A 82 22.91 -9.25 -0.15
CA SER A 82 22.53 -8.24 -1.14
C SER A 82 23.49 -8.34 -2.34
N TRP A 83 22.96 -8.75 -3.49
CA TRP A 83 23.65 -8.68 -4.77
C TRP A 83 23.03 -7.51 -5.53
N ASP A 84 23.67 -6.35 -5.51
CA ASP A 84 23.14 -5.14 -6.15
C ASP A 84 23.50 -5.10 -7.64
N GLU A 85 23.05 -6.10 -8.40
CA GLU A 85 23.35 -6.21 -9.84
C GLU A 85 22.61 -5.16 -10.68
N ARG A 86 21.39 -4.79 -10.26
CA ARG A 86 20.53 -3.83 -10.95
C ARG A 86 20.00 -2.81 -9.97
N PRO A 87 20.30 -1.51 -10.15
CA PRO A 87 19.73 -0.47 -9.31
C PRO A 87 18.22 -0.39 -9.53
N MET A 88 17.47 -0.04 -8.49
CA MET A 88 16.05 0.26 -8.62
C MET A 88 15.88 1.60 -9.34
N CYS A 89 15.04 1.61 -10.38
CA CYS A 89 14.67 2.83 -11.08
C CYS A 89 13.47 3.47 -10.39
N PHE A 90 13.60 4.75 -10.04
CA PHE A 90 12.50 5.53 -9.47
C PHE A 90 12.05 6.58 -10.49
N HIS A 91 10.75 6.64 -10.76
CA HIS A 91 10.17 7.63 -11.67
C HIS A 91 9.65 8.87 -10.93
N CYS A 92 9.50 8.80 -9.61
CA CYS A 92 9.02 9.91 -8.80
C CYS A 92 9.79 10.08 -7.48
N THR A 93 9.73 11.29 -6.93
CA THR A 93 10.27 11.64 -5.62
C THR A 93 9.24 11.37 -4.52
N ARG A 94 9.65 10.77 -3.41
CA ARG A 94 8.74 10.45 -2.29
C ARG A 94 8.24 11.68 -1.53
N THR A 95 9.03 12.75 -1.48
CA THR A 95 8.77 13.95 -0.68
C THR A 95 8.65 15.19 -1.55
N VAL A 96 7.82 16.14 -1.11
CA VAL A 96 7.72 17.47 -1.74
C VAL A 96 8.92 18.33 -1.31
N PHE A 97 9.58 18.96 -2.27
CA PHE A 97 10.67 19.90 -2.03
C PHE A 97 10.11 21.28 -1.65
N ASP A 98 10.60 21.85 -0.54
CA ASP A 98 10.23 23.21 -0.07
C ASP A 98 8.71 23.45 -0.14
N PRO A 99 7.90 22.79 0.73
CA PRO A 99 6.45 22.78 0.60
C PRO A 99 5.89 24.19 0.55
N TYR A 100 5.06 24.45 -0.46
CA TYR A 100 4.42 25.74 -0.64
C TYR A 100 3.46 26.04 0.53
N VAL A 101 3.67 27.17 1.19
CA VAL A 101 2.79 27.69 2.24
C VAL A 101 1.94 28.80 1.60
N PRO A 102 0.62 28.59 1.40
CA PRO A 102 -0.26 29.62 0.85
C PRO A 102 -0.26 30.88 1.71
N SER A 103 -0.38 32.04 1.05
CA SER A 103 -0.48 33.30 1.76
C SER A 103 -1.77 33.42 2.55
N GLU A 104 -1.68 33.91 3.79
CA GLU A 104 -2.86 34.19 4.61
C GLU A 104 -3.78 35.18 3.85
N GLY A 105 -4.97 34.70 3.45
CA GLY A 105 -5.90 35.47 2.61
C GLY A 105 -6.12 34.90 1.21
N ASP A 106 -5.54 33.76 0.85
CA ASP A 106 -5.82 33.11 -0.44
C ASP A 106 -7.29 32.65 -0.58
N GLY A 107 -8.00 32.45 0.54
CA GLY A 107 -9.44 32.16 0.60
C GLY A 107 -10.34 33.35 0.98
N LYS A 108 -9.76 34.49 1.37
CA LYS A 108 -10.45 35.75 1.69
C LYS A 108 -9.51 36.88 1.32
N MET A 109 -9.82 37.67 0.28
CA MET A 109 -8.99 38.80 -0.16
C MET A 109 -8.87 39.90 0.93
N SER A 110 -8.11 39.67 1.99
CA SER A 110 -7.74 40.70 2.96
C SER A 110 -6.40 41.28 2.54
N LEU A 111 -6.47 42.40 1.83
CA LEU A 111 -5.36 43.08 1.16
C LEU A 111 -4.32 43.72 2.10
N THR A 112 -4.54 43.74 3.43
CA THR A 112 -3.74 44.57 4.35
C THR A 112 -3.67 44.00 5.78
N SER A 113 -3.09 42.81 5.97
CA SER A 113 -2.71 42.33 7.31
C SER A 113 -1.20 42.44 7.52
N THR A 114 -0.78 42.81 8.73
CA THR A 114 0.62 42.83 9.17
C THR A 114 1.37 41.49 9.02
N PRO A 115 0.77 40.30 9.25
CA PRO A 115 1.43 39.03 8.94
C PRO A 115 1.63 38.80 7.43
N GLY A 116 0.73 39.29 6.57
CA GLY A 116 0.84 39.16 5.12
C GLY A 116 2.05 39.87 4.51
N ILE A 117 2.53 40.95 5.13
CA ILE A 117 3.76 41.65 4.67
C ILE A 117 4.99 40.78 4.91
N LYS A 118 5.12 40.16 6.09
CA LYS A 118 6.26 39.28 6.41
C LYS A 118 6.34 38.12 5.41
N GLN A 119 5.20 37.51 5.12
CA GLN A 119 5.08 36.41 4.16
C GLN A 119 5.48 36.82 2.74
N ARG A 120 5.05 38.01 2.28
CA ARG A 120 5.44 38.55 0.96
C ARG A 120 6.95 38.75 0.80
N THR A 121 7.66 39.12 1.87
CA THR A 121 9.13 39.24 1.84
C THR A 121 9.81 37.89 1.61
N GLU A 122 9.33 36.84 2.27
CA GLU A 122 9.84 35.47 2.10
C GLU A 122 9.51 34.91 0.70
N ASP A 123 8.32 35.25 0.19
CA ASP A 123 7.88 34.82 -1.15
C ASP A 123 8.79 35.37 -2.25
N TRP A 124 9.36 36.56 -2.09
CA TRP A 124 10.29 37.12 -3.06
C TRP A 124 11.55 36.24 -3.22
N GLY A 125 12.14 35.79 -2.11
CA GLY A 125 13.26 34.85 -2.15
C GLY A 125 12.89 33.51 -2.78
N LYS A 126 11.68 33.01 -2.47
CA LYS A 126 11.15 31.76 -3.04
C LYS A 126 10.89 31.86 -4.54
N LYS A 127 10.47 33.02 -5.06
CA LYS A 127 10.28 33.28 -6.50
C LYS A 127 11.59 33.22 -7.27
N GLY A 128 12.70 33.70 -6.70
CA GLY A 128 14.03 33.58 -7.32
C GLY A 128 14.44 32.13 -7.58
N LYS A 129 14.18 31.23 -6.62
CA LYS A 129 14.40 29.78 -6.79
C LYS A 129 13.49 29.16 -7.87
N SER A 130 12.24 29.64 -7.98
CA SER A 130 11.31 29.19 -9.02
C SER A 130 11.81 29.61 -10.42
N TYR A 131 12.36 30.81 -10.55
CA TYR A 131 12.95 31.27 -11.80
C TYR A 131 14.18 30.46 -12.22
N LEU A 132 15.08 30.13 -11.27
CA LEU A 132 16.21 29.24 -11.54
C LEU A 132 15.76 27.85 -11.99
N THR A 133 14.64 27.37 -11.43
CA THR A 133 14.03 26.10 -11.83
C THR A 133 13.52 26.17 -13.26
N LEU A 134 12.80 27.23 -13.63
CA LEU A 134 12.35 27.44 -15.01
C LEU A 134 13.51 27.48 -16.00
N ARG A 135 14.63 28.12 -15.62
CA ARG A 135 15.83 28.13 -16.46
C ARG A 135 16.37 26.71 -16.68
N LYS A 136 16.46 25.90 -15.62
CA LYS A 136 16.89 24.51 -15.75
C LYS A 136 15.96 23.66 -16.60
N ILE A 137 14.64 23.85 -16.48
CA ILE A 137 13.68 23.15 -17.34
C ILE A 137 13.94 23.51 -18.81
N ARG A 138 14.16 24.79 -19.10
CA ARG A 138 14.47 25.27 -20.45
C ARG A 138 15.78 24.77 -21.03
N ASP A 139 16.71 24.30 -20.19
CA ASP A 139 17.93 23.64 -20.65
C ASP A 139 17.61 22.24 -21.25
N TYR A 140 16.51 21.60 -20.84
CA TYR A 140 16.04 20.30 -21.37
C TYR A 140 14.93 20.46 -22.42
N GLU A 141 13.98 21.37 -22.20
CA GLU A 141 12.83 21.63 -23.08
C GLU A 141 12.74 23.13 -23.39
N TYR A 142 13.26 23.53 -24.54
CA TYR A 142 13.39 24.95 -24.91
C TYR A 142 12.05 25.69 -24.99
N ASP A 143 11.02 25.04 -25.55
CA ASP A 143 9.69 25.63 -25.79
C ASP A 143 8.75 25.53 -24.58
N PHE A 144 9.27 25.31 -23.37
CA PHE A 144 8.46 25.18 -22.17
C PHE A 144 7.76 26.49 -21.78
N ASP A 145 6.43 26.48 -21.87
CA ASP A 145 5.57 27.60 -21.50
C ASP A 145 4.70 27.29 -20.28
N VAL A 146 4.71 28.22 -19.33
CA VAL A 146 4.10 28.07 -17.99
C VAL A 146 2.57 28.09 -18.01
N PRO A 147 1.88 29.02 -18.71
CA PRO A 147 0.42 29.00 -18.78
C PRO A 147 -0.12 27.77 -19.53
N LEU A 148 0.47 27.39 -20.67
CA LEU A 148 0.07 26.16 -21.38
C LEU A 148 0.27 24.91 -20.52
N PHE A 149 1.33 24.88 -19.71
CA PHE A 149 1.54 23.82 -18.73
C PHE A 149 0.43 23.79 -17.66
N ALA A 150 -0.03 24.95 -17.18
CA ALA A 150 -1.11 25.03 -16.20
C ALA A 150 -2.44 24.46 -16.74
N ASP A 151 -2.76 24.73 -18.01
CA ASP A 151 -3.94 24.18 -18.69
C ASP A 151 -3.83 22.66 -18.84
N LYS A 152 -2.67 22.16 -19.29
CA LYS A 152 -2.39 20.71 -19.35
C LYS A 152 -2.53 20.03 -17.98
N CYS A 153 -2.08 20.68 -16.90
CA CYS A 153 -2.26 20.14 -15.55
C CYS A 153 -3.74 20.01 -15.17
N GLN A 154 -4.59 20.94 -15.59
CA GLN A 154 -6.03 20.84 -15.35
C GLN A 154 -6.65 19.69 -16.15
N GLU A 155 -6.23 19.48 -17.40
CA GLU A 155 -6.68 18.34 -18.21
C GLU A 155 -6.29 17.00 -17.58
N ILE A 156 -5.03 16.85 -17.14
CA ILE A 156 -4.55 15.65 -16.44
C ILE A 156 -5.34 15.43 -15.15
N TYR A 157 -5.65 16.49 -14.41
CA TYR A 157 -6.46 16.41 -13.19
C TYR A 157 -7.86 15.87 -13.47
N ILE A 158 -8.55 16.40 -14.49
CA ILE A 158 -9.88 15.93 -14.90
C ILE A 158 -9.82 14.47 -15.38
N ALA A 159 -8.84 14.13 -16.21
CA ALA A 159 -8.65 12.78 -16.73
C ALA A 159 -8.39 11.76 -15.61
N ALA A 160 -7.56 12.12 -14.63
CA ALA A 160 -7.25 11.27 -13.48
C ALA A 160 -8.51 11.00 -12.64
N HIS A 161 -9.31 12.04 -12.36
CA HIS A 161 -10.55 11.85 -11.61
C HIS A 161 -11.60 11.02 -12.37
N LYS A 162 -11.67 11.14 -13.70
CA LYS A 162 -12.52 10.28 -14.53
C LYS A 162 -12.02 8.83 -14.57
N ALA A 163 -10.71 8.60 -14.57
CA ALA A 163 -10.13 7.25 -14.45
C ALA A 163 -10.42 6.62 -13.07
N VAL A 164 -10.49 7.42 -12.00
CA VAL A 164 -10.87 6.96 -10.66
C VAL A 164 -12.36 6.56 -10.60
N GLU A 165 -13.24 7.27 -11.31
CA GLU A 165 -14.66 6.91 -11.43
C GLU A 165 -14.86 5.57 -12.17
N THR A 166 -14.11 5.32 -13.24
CA THR A 166 -14.17 4.05 -14.00
C THR A 166 -13.37 2.91 -13.37
N MET A 167 -12.51 3.21 -12.38
CA MET A 167 -11.53 2.28 -11.80
C MET A 167 -10.54 1.71 -12.85
N ASP A 168 -10.13 2.54 -13.81
CA ASP A 168 -9.15 2.18 -14.82
C ASP A 168 -7.72 2.30 -14.25
N GLU A 169 -7.16 1.19 -13.73
CA GLU A 169 -5.83 1.17 -13.11
C GLU A 169 -4.71 1.58 -14.08
N ASP A 170 -4.74 1.08 -15.32
CA ASP A 170 -3.70 1.34 -16.32
C ASP A 170 -3.57 2.83 -16.65
N LYS A 171 -4.70 3.49 -16.92
CA LYS A 171 -4.72 4.94 -17.20
C LYS A 171 -4.29 5.75 -15.97
N LEU A 172 -4.63 5.28 -14.78
CA LEU A 172 -4.26 5.96 -13.54
C LEU A 172 -2.75 5.91 -13.31
N HIS A 173 -2.10 4.80 -13.66
CA HIS A 173 -0.63 4.67 -13.61
C HIS A 173 0.10 5.55 -14.65
N GLU A 174 -0.52 5.83 -15.79
CA GLU A 174 0.03 6.76 -16.80
C GLU A 174 -0.10 8.23 -16.36
N LEU A 175 -1.22 8.59 -15.71
CA LEU A 175 -1.54 9.97 -15.34
C LEU A 175 -0.97 10.38 -13.98
N VAL A 176 -0.85 9.45 -13.03
CA VAL A 176 -0.50 9.70 -11.64
C VAL A 176 0.80 9.01 -11.26
N THR A 177 1.58 9.66 -10.39
CA THR A 177 2.85 9.11 -9.90
C THR A 177 2.66 7.95 -8.91
N GLU A 178 3.67 7.08 -8.83
CA GLU A 178 3.71 5.90 -7.94
C GLU A 178 3.48 6.27 -6.47
N LYS A 179 3.86 7.48 -6.05
CA LYS A 179 3.63 8.00 -4.70
C LYS A 179 2.16 8.34 -4.44
N CYS A 180 1.47 8.93 -5.42
CA CYS A 180 0.11 9.44 -5.26
C CYS A 180 -0.93 8.35 -5.54
N TYR A 181 -0.63 7.39 -6.39
CA TYR A 181 -1.49 6.25 -6.71
C TYR A 181 -2.05 5.53 -5.47
N PRO A 182 -1.23 5.02 -4.51
CA PRO A 182 -1.76 4.32 -3.35
C PRO A 182 -2.61 5.22 -2.45
N GLU A 183 -2.26 6.50 -2.30
CA GLU A 183 -3.02 7.48 -1.49
C GLU A 183 -4.45 7.68 -2.03
N ILE A 184 -4.62 7.63 -3.35
CA ILE A 184 -5.93 7.69 -3.99
C ILE A 184 -6.65 6.35 -3.83
N VAL A 185 -6.04 5.27 -4.32
CA VAL A 185 -6.73 3.98 -4.47
C VAL A 185 -7.11 3.38 -3.11
N ASP A 186 -6.28 3.49 -2.07
CA ASP A 186 -6.58 2.94 -0.75
C ASP A 186 -7.88 3.50 -0.15
N ASN A 187 -8.20 4.77 -0.41
CA ASN A 187 -9.42 5.41 0.08
C ASN A 187 -10.68 5.04 -0.72
N VAL A 188 -10.49 4.50 -1.93
CA VAL A 188 -11.52 4.33 -2.96
C VAL A 188 -11.87 2.86 -3.22
N LYS A 189 -10.99 1.90 -2.90
CA LYS A 189 -11.16 0.44 -3.14
C LYS A 189 -12.53 -0.17 -2.85
N LEU A 190 -13.25 0.34 -1.85
CA LEU A 190 -14.55 -0.21 -1.41
C LEU A 190 -15.73 0.77 -1.62
N LYS A 191 -15.54 1.80 -2.46
CA LYS A 191 -16.52 2.88 -2.67
C LYS A 191 -16.68 3.16 -4.16
N THR A 192 -17.88 3.59 -4.55
CA THR A 192 -18.14 4.07 -5.90
C THR A 192 -18.17 5.58 -5.87
N ILE A 193 -17.29 6.22 -6.64
CA ILE A 193 -17.21 7.67 -6.69
C ILE A 193 -17.77 8.14 -8.02
N CYS A 194 -18.74 9.05 -7.96
CA CYS A 194 -19.18 9.83 -9.11
C CYS A 194 -18.64 11.26 -8.95
N TRP A 195 -17.71 11.65 -9.80
CA TRP A 195 -17.10 12.96 -9.78
C TRP A 195 -17.32 13.69 -11.11
N ASP A 196 -17.80 14.92 -11.03
CA ASP A 196 -18.01 15.76 -12.21
C ASP A 196 -17.37 17.14 -12.05
N PHE A 197 -16.70 17.57 -13.13
CA PHE A 197 -16.14 18.91 -13.27
C PHE A 197 -17.19 19.86 -13.85
N ILE A 198 -17.53 20.94 -13.15
CA ILE A 198 -18.51 21.93 -13.63
C ILE A 198 -17.79 23.03 -14.42
N GLU A 199 -17.01 23.85 -13.72
CA GLU A 199 -16.36 25.04 -14.29
C GLU A 199 -15.14 25.46 -13.48
N SER A 200 -14.19 26.13 -14.15
CA SER A 200 -13.07 26.83 -13.53
C SER A 200 -13.46 28.29 -13.26
N LEU A 201 -13.39 28.72 -12.00
CA LEU A 201 -13.67 30.10 -11.60
C LEU A 201 -12.48 31.02 -11.82
N GLU A 202 -11.26 30.53 -11.57
CA GLU A 202 -10.02 31.20 -11.91
C GLU A 202 -9.20 30.32 -12.85
N ILE A 203 -8.42 30.99 -13.70
CA ILE A 203 -7.45 30.34 -14.59
C ILE A 203 -6.40 29.62 -13.72
N PRO A 204 -6.04 28.36 -14.04
CA PRO A 204 -5.01 27.64 -13.31
C PRO A 204 -3.69 28.41 -13.35
N ARG A 205 -3.06 28.55 -12.18
CA ARG A 205 -1.80 29.30 -12.07
C ARG A 205 -0.72 28.49 -11.38
N VAL A 206 0.48 28.48 -11.98
CA VAL A 206 1.66 27.89 -11.35
C VAL A 206 2.18 28.86 -10.30
N VAL A 207 2.16 28.45 -9.04
CA VAL A 207 2.54 29.30 -7.90
C VAL A 207 4.01 29.09 -7.54
N HIS A 208 4.46 27.85 -7.59
CA HIS A 208 5.75 27.45 -7.06
C HIS A 208 6.37 26.37 -7.94
N MET A 209 7.68 26.48 -8.18
CA MET A 209 8.42 25.45 -8.91
C MET A 209 9.75 25.18 -8.21
N ARG A 210 10.08 23.89 -8.06
CA ARG A 210 11.31 23.42 -7.45
C ARG A 210 11.90 22.30 -8.28
N HIS A 211 13.22 22.24 -8.30
CA HIS A 211 13.93 21.09 -8.82
C HIS A 211 14.92 20.62 -7.76
N ASP A 212 15.20 19.32 -7.78
CA ASP A 212 16.28 18.73 -7.00
C ASP A 212 16.86 17.53 -7.74
N THR A 213 18.05 17.12 -7.34
CA THR A 213 18.74 15.94 -7.86
C THR A 213 18.57 14.79 -6.89
N LEU A 214 18.09 13.63 -7.35
CA LEU A 214 17.88 12.46 -6.49
C LEU A 214 18.93 11.37 -6.80
N LEU A 215 19.64 10.94 -5.76
CA LEU A 215 20.72 9.93 -5.77
C LEU A 215 21.94 10.32 -6.61
N THR A 216 21.77 10.50 -7.92
CA THR A 216 22.81 10.89 -8.88
C THR A 216 22.52 12.28 -9.44
N LYS A 217 23.56 13.00 -9.85
CA LYS A 217 23.44 14.36 -10.41
C LYS A 217 22.72 14.40 -11.77
N GLU A 218 22.55 13.24 -12.40
CA GLU A 218 21.92 13.10 -13.71
C GLU A 218 20.39 13.09 -13.60
N ASN A 219 19.85 12.56 -12.48
CA ASN A 219 18.41 12.45 -12.28
C ASN A 219 17.88 13.73 -11.62
N ILE A 220 17.47 14.68 -12.46
CA ILE A 220 16.85 15.93 -12.03
C ILE A 220 15.33 15.75 -12.04
N PHE A 221 14.72 15.94 -10.87
CA PHE A 221 13.27 15.95 -10.72
C PHE A 221 12.77 17.37 -10.52
N VAL A 222 11.62 17.66 -11.11
CA VAL A 222 10.97 18.96 -11.02
C VAL A 222 9.58 18.77 -10.42
N GLN A 223 9.25 19.63 -9.47
CA GLN A 223 7.94 19.71 -8.84
C GLN A 223 7.36 21.10 -9.11
N ALA A 224 6.15 21.13 -9.65
CA ALA A 224 5.38 22.35 -9.87
C ALA A 224 4.11 22.31 -9.02
N THR A 225 3.86 23.38 -8.28
CA THR A 225 2.62 23.56 -7.52
C THR A 225 1.69 24.47 -8.30
N VAL A 226 0.55 23.92 -8.71
CA VAL A 226 -0.50 24.62 -9.45
C VAL A 226 -1.68 24.87 -8.52
N ARG A 227 -2.20 26.10 -8.52
CA ARG A 227 -3.43 26.45 -7.82
C ARG A 227 -4.61 26.27 -8.77
N PHE A 228 -5.59 25.48 -8.35
CA PHE A 228 -6.89 25.37 -9.00
C PHE A 228 -7.97 26.04 -8.15
N HIS A 229 -8.81 26.86 -8.78
CA HIS A 229 -10.06 27.35 -8.18
C HIS A 229 -11.23 26.95 -9.08
N THR A 230 -11.86 25.84 -8.74
CA THR A 230 -12.84 25.15 -9.60
C THR A 230 -14.08 24.77 -8.81
N ARG A 231 -15.20 24.64 -9.52
CA ARG A 231 -16.46 24.11 -8.99
C ARG A 231 -16.62 22.67 -9.46
N GLN A 232 -16.82 21.78 -8.49
CA GLN A 232 -16.85 20.33 -8.72
C GLN A 232 -18.05 19.72 -7.98
N LYS A 233 -18.53 18.57 -8.46
CA LYS A 233 -19.50 17.73 -7.75
C LYS A 233 -18.82 16.41 -7.40
N LEU A 234 -19.06 15.95 -6.19
CA LEU A 234 -18.57 14.68 -5.70
C LEU A 234 -19.70 13.96 -4.97
N ALA A 235 -19.99 12.74 -5.39
CA ALA A 235 -20.83 11.79 -4.67
C ALA A 235 -20.00 10.52 -4.40
N VAL A 236 -20.09 10.01 -3.17
CA VAL A 236 -19.32 8.85 -2.64
C VAL A 236 -20.29 7.85 -2.04
#